data_AF-A0A518BL20-F1
#
_entry.id   AF-A0A518BL20-F1
#
_cell.length_a   1.000
_cell.length_b   1.000
_cell.length_c   1.000
_cell.angle_alpha   90.00
_cell.angle_beta   90.00
_cell.angle_gamma   90.00
#
_symmetry.space_group_name_H-M   'P 1'
#
loop_
_entity.id
_entity.type
_entity.pdbx_description
1 polymer ?
#
loop_
_entity_poly.entity_id
_entity_poly.type
_entity_poly.pdbx_seq_one_letter_code
_entity_poly.pdbx_strand_id
1 'polypeptide(L)'
;MTENTITIENVGAIEHLEIPVPEGGGIVVLRGLNGRGKTTALSAVDRATGGDASLTPRDGAAKGRVDGLGVKLTVGRNTRRSGTLTVSAIAGADPSVLVDPGIKDPERADAARIQALCRLTGLRATSTLFAAAAASCGLDLDRALDGLNMADPVAVAGKLRRDAQARARDLESQSERVRAGALAGKEAAEASEPLDPKDATDAEAERAALASDVAALAEDRTCHERAERELAKLAAESEALRERLDDVEFKQRQIANARPTWGEKQEQALAQRREAIGALDEKVKAERTRIEAFRRLEEAKLQLAASTKLATDAKRVRDAAQGFDGAITELIGGVVPEGMTIEGGRIMVAYGRPSPTPIAELSSGERWRIALDIAIGAAGEGALLVVSQEAWEGLDPINRADLNTAAKERGVVVMTAEAAAGAVRAEIEGGAL
;
A
#
# COMPACT_ATOMS: atom_id res chain seq x y z
N MET A 1 -24.28 29.47 39.78
CA MET A 1 -23.46 28.42 39.13
C MET A 1 -22.14 28.44 39.86
N THR A 2 -21.80 27.37 40.58
CA THR A 2 -20.53 27.27 41.30
C THR A 2 -19.47 26.85 40.29
N GLU A 3 -18.71 27.82 39.77
CA GLU A 3 -17.57 27.53 38.90
C GLU A 3 -16.58 26.64 39.65
N ASN A 4 -16.21 25.50 39.05
CA ASN A 4 -15.07 24.74 39.53
C ASN A 4 -13.81 25.54 39.19
N THR A 5 -12.97 25.82 40.19
CA THR A 5 -11.75 26.61 40.00
C THR A 5 -10.52 25.76 40.26
N ILE A 6 -9.48 25.94 39.45
CA ILE A 6 -8.13 25.43 39.73
C ILE A 6 -7.32 26.57 40.32
N THR A 7 -6.75 26.34 41.50
CA THR A 7 -5.89 27.29 42.20
C THR A 7 -4.44 26.82 42.14
N ILE A 8 -3.54 27.69 41.72
CA ILE A 8 -2.09 27.45 41.67
C ILE A 8 -1.39 28.48 42.56
N GLU A 9 -0.63 28.00 43.54
CA GLU A 9 0.08 28.83 44.51
C GLU A 9 1.56 28.47 44.56
N ASN A 10 2.44 29.47 44.45
CA ASN A 10 3.90 29.34 44.61
C ASN A 10 4.54 28.25 43.71
N VAL A 11 4.15 28.17 42.44
CA VAL A 11 4.72 27.24 41.44
C VAL A 11 5.42 28.03 40.33
N GLY A 12 6.71 27.77 40.10
CA GLY A 12 7.54 28.48 39.13
C GLY A 12 7.45 30.01 39.28
N ALA A 13 6.98 30.72 38.25
CA ALA A 13 6.84 32.18 38.31
C ALA A 13 5.51 32.67 38.95
N ILE A 14 4.62 31.76 39.35
CA ILE A 14 3.26 32.06 39.80
C ILE A 14 3.24 32.23 41.32
N GLU A 15 2.75 33.37 41.80
CA GLU A 15 2.44 33.61 43.21
C GLU A 15 1.11 32.96 43.59
N HIS A 16 0.07 33.38 42.89
CA HIS A 16 -1.31 32.94 43.01
C HIS A 16 -1.96 33.06 41.63
N LEU A 17 -2.71 32.05 41.22
CA LEU A 17 -3.50 32.08 39.99
C LEU A 17 -4.75 31.22 40.20
N GLU A 18 -5.90 31.78 39.85
CA GLU A 18 -7.17 31.08 39.79
C GLU A 18 -7.58 30.91 38.32
N ILE A 19 -7.96 29.70 37.97
CA ILE A 19 -8.35 29.32 36.60
C ILE A 19 -9.78 28.78 36.67
N PRO A 20 -10.77 29.45 36.04
CA PRO A 20 -12.14 28.94 36.00
C PRO A 20 -12.22 27.70 35.09
N VAL A 21 -13.06 26.74 35.46
CA VAL A 21 -13.39 25.55 34.68
C VAL A 21 -14.89 25.58 34.40
N PRO A 22 -15.31 26.08 33.21
CA PRO A 22 -16.72 26.22 32.89
C PRO A 22 -17.40 24.86 32.75
N GLU A 23 -18.51 24.64 33.48
CA GLU A 23 -19.27 23.37 33.44
C GLU A 23 -19.81 23.06 32.04
N GLY A 24 -20.17 24.09 31.26
CA GLY A 24 -20.66 23.96 29.89
C GLY A 24 -19.56 23.86 28.83
N GLY A 25 -18.30 23.62 29.21
CA GLY A 25 -17.18 23.61 28.27
C GLY A 25 -16.79 24.99 27.73
N GLY A 26 -15.87 25.00 26.77
CA GLY A 26 -15.31 26.21 26.16
C GLY A 26 -13.81 26.34 26.37
N ILE A 27 -13.26 27.46 25.90
CA ILE A 27 -11.81 27.70 25.92
C ILE A 27 -11.46 28.68 27.04
N VAL A 28 -10.45 28.34 27.82
CA VAL A 28 -9.86 29.18 28.87
C VAL A 28 -8.44 29.56 28.44
N VAL A 29 -8.19 30.86 28.32
CA VAL A 29 -6.93 31.43 27.83
C VAL A 29 -6.18 32.08 28.98
N LEU A 30 -4.98 31.59 29.25
CA LEU A 30 -4.06 32.20 30.20
C LEU A 30 -3.32 33.37 29.53
N ARG A 31 -3.62 34.59 29.96
CA ARG A 31 -3.05 35.83 29.40
C ARG A 31 -2.00 36.42 30.33
N GLY A 32 -0.91 36.94 29.77
CA GLY A 32 0.09 37.68 30.53
C GLY A 32 1.44 37.79 29.82
N LEU A 33 2.38 38.55 30.41
CA LEU A 33 3.70 38.75 29.81
C LEU A 33 4.52 37.45 29.75
N ASN A 34 5.51 37.42 28.86
CA ASN A 34 6.46 36.31 28.81
C ASN A 34 7.24 36.21 30.12
N GLY A 35 7.49 34.98 30.57
CA GLY A 35 8.14 34.72 31.86
C GLY A 35 7.25 34.84 33.09
N ARG A 36 5.94 35.12 32.96
CA ARG A 36 5.00 35.22 34.11
C ARG A 36 4.36 33.89 34.53
N GLY A 37 4.77 32.78 33.94
CA GLY A 37 4.32 31.45 34.36
C GLY A 37 3.14 30.87 33.59
N LYS A 38 2.77 31.40 32.42
CA LYS A 38 1.70 30.81 31.56
C LYS A 38 1.94 29.33 31.26
N THR A 39 3.13 29.00 30.73
CA THR A 39 3.54 27.61 30.46
C THR A 39 3.62 26.77 31.74
N THR A 40 4.03 27.38 32.86
CA THR A 40 4.05 26.73 34.18
C THR A 40 2.65 26.38 34.65
N ALA A 41 1.66 27.25 34.42
CA ALA A 41 0.27 26.99 34.76
C ALA A 41 -0.32 25.85 33.92
N LEU A 42 -0.10 25.85 32.60
CA LEU A 42 -0.50 24.73 31.73
C LEU A 42 0.14 23.41 32.17
N SER A 43 1.45 23.42 32.47
CA SER A 43 2.17 22.26 33.00
C SER A 43 1.63 21.78 34.34
N ALA A 44 1.18 22.72 35.19
CA ALA A 44 0.60 22.42 36.49
C ALA A 44 -0.75 21.71 36.37
N VAL A 45 -1.58 22.17 35.44
CA VAL A 45 -2.87 21.53 35.10
C VAL A 45 -2.63 20.14 34.48
N ASP A 46 -1.72 20.03 33.51
CA ASP A 46 -1.36 18.74 32.89
C ASP A 46 -0.88 17.72 33.95
N ARG A 47 0.02 18.14 34.85
CA ARG A 47 0.48 17.27 35.94
C ARG A 47 -0.64 16.89 36.91
N ALA A 48 -1.64 17.76 37.11
CA ALA A 48 -2.79 17.49 37.97
C ALA A 48 -3.74 16.46 37.34
N THR A 49 -3.95 16.52 36.03
CA THR A 49 -4.79 15.56 35.29
C THR A 49 -4.10 14.22 35.04
N GLY A 50 -2.78 14.13 35.21
CA GLY A 50 -2.02 12.87 35.17
C GLY A 50 -0.90 12.81 34.15
N GLY A 51 -0.60 13.94 33.49
CA GLY A 51 0.59 14.10 32.68
C GLY A 51 1.88 14.03 33.50
N ASP A 52 3.01 14.12 32.80
CA ASP A 52 4.35 13.93 33.34
C ASP A 52 5.15 15.24 33.44
N ALA A 53 4.52 16.39 33.20
CA ALA A 53 5.17 17.69 33.25
C ALA A 53 5.96 17.94 34.55
N SER A 54 7.13 18.56 34.40
CA SER A 54 8.02 18.92 35.51
C SER A 54 7.60 20.25 36.13
N LEU A 55 7.53 20.28 37.47
CA LEU A 55 7.15 21.47 38.23
C LEU A 55 8.18 21.74 39.31
N THR A 56 8.48 23.02 39.51
CA THR A 56 9.33 23.49 40.61
C THR A 56 8.56 24.50 41.47
N PRO A 57 8.84 24.57 42.78
CA PRO A 57 8.36 25.67 43.61
C PRO A 57 8.85 27.02 43.08
N ARG A 58 8.15 28.09 43.44
CA ARG A 58 8.60 29.46 43.17
C ARG A 58 9.88 29.77 43.93
N ASP A 59 10.71 30.64 43.36
CA ASP A 59 11.92 31.13 44.02
C ASP A 59 11.59 31.74 45.38
N GLY A 60 12.27 31.26 46.42
CA GLY A 60 12.03 31.65 47.81
C GLY A 60 10.88 30.91 48.51
N ALA A 61 10.05 30.15 47.79
CA ALA A 61 9.01 29.32 48.39
C ALA A 61 9.53 27.91 48.72
N ALA A 62 9.24 27.44 49.94
CA ALA A 62 9.62 26.09 50.34
C ALA A 62 8.82 25.00 49.60
N LYS A 63 7.57 25.31 49.22
CA LYS A 63 6.63 24.42 48.53
C LYS A 63 5.66 25.24 47.66
N GLY A 64 5.17 24.62 46.59
CA GLY A 64 4.04 25.09 45.79
C GLY A 64 2.85 24.14 45.90
N ARG A 65 1.67 24.60 45.47
CA ARG A 65 0.43 23.82 45.53
C ARG A 65 -0.43 24.04 44.28
N VAL A 66 -1.10 22.99 43.85
CA VAL A 66 -2.19 23.03 42.87
C VAL A 66 -3.40 22.34 43.50
N ASP A 67 -4.55 23.00 43.51
CA ASP A 67 -5.81 22.47 44.05
C ASP A 67 -6.92 22.68 43.01
N GLY A 68 -7.72 21.65 42.75
CA GLY A 68 -8.79 21.70 41.75
C GLY A 68 -9.10 20.33 41.17
N LEU A 69 -10.24 20.17 40.50
CA LEU A 69 -10.62 18.92 39.81
C LEU A 69 -10.61 17.66 40.71
N GLY A 70 -10.86 17.84 42.01
CA GLY A 70 -10.81 16.78 43.02
C GLY A 70 -9.41 16.29 43.39
N VAL A 71 -8.35 16.93 42.89
CA VAL A 71 -6.95 16.59 43.17
C VAL A 71 -6.21 17.72 43.88
N LYS A 72 -5.26 17.33 44.74
CA LYS A 72 -4.30 18.23 45.37
C LYS A 72 -2.90 17.79 45.02
N LEU A 73 -2.15 18.70 44.38
CA LEU A 73 -0.76 18.53 44.02
C LEU A 73 0.10 19.39 44.95
N THR A 74 1.10 18.79 45.60
CA THR A 74 2.12 19.52 46.36
C THR A 74 3.44 19.46 45.60
N VAL A 75 3.95 20.61 45.21
CA VAL A 75 5.23 20.78 44.49
C VAL A 75 6.31 21.09 45.52
N GLY A 76 7.39 20.32 45.49
CA GLY A 76 8.54 20.46 46.38
C GLY A 76 9.73 19.76 45.75
N ARG A 77 10.63 19.17 46.56
CA ARG A 77 11.69 18.29 46.02
C ARG A 77 11.10 17.10 45.24
N ASN A 78 10.03 16.53 45.78
CA ASN A 78 9.23 15.50 45.11
C ASN A 78 7.80 16.01 45.00
N THR A 79 7.23 15.92 43.80
CA THR A 79 5.84 16.27 43.56
C THR A 79 4.93 15.13 44.00
N ARG A 80 3.98 15.42 44.92
CA ARG A 80 3.00 14.44 45.41
C ARG A 80 1.60 14.84 44.96
N ARG A 81 0.86 13.87 44.44
CA ARG A 81 -0.55 14.00 44.07
C ARG A 81 -1.41 13.20 45.05
N SER A 82 -2.54 13.76 45.44
CA SER A 82 -3.55 13.12 46.29
C SER A 82 -4.95 13.48 45.81
N GLY A 83 -5.95 12.68 46.15
CA GLY A 83 -7.34 12.85 45.70
C GLY A 83 -7.68 12.05 44.44
N THR A 84 -8.93 12.18 44.01
CA THR A 84 -9.51 11.45 42.87
C THR A 84 -9.90 12.48 41.82
N LEU A 85 -9.43 12.29 40.58
CA LEU A 85 -9.73 13.20 39.48
C LEU A 85 -11.23 13.14 39.15
N THR A 86 -11.90 14.30 39.12
CA THR A 86 -13.34 14.39 38.83
C THR A 86 -13.65 14.67 37.36
N VAL A 87 -12.64 15.01 36.56
CA VAL A 87 -12.78 15.24 35.12
C VAL A 87 -12.18 14.08 34.33
N SER A 88 -12.74 13.83 33.15
CA SER A 88 -12.15 12.89 32.20
C SER A 88 -10.95 13.56 31.53
N ALA A 89 -9.74 13.06 31.77
CA ALA A 89 -8.61 13.45 30.92
C ALA A 89 -8.64 12.57 29.67
N ILE A 90 -8.40 13.14 28.47
CA ILE A 90 -8.18 12.29 27.29
C ILE A 90 -6.98 11.40 27.59
N ALA A 91 -7.25 10.11 27.77
CA ALA A 91 -6.24 9.09 27.91
C ALA A 91 -5.68 8.76 26.53
N GLY A 92 -4.68 9.52 26.08
CA GLY A 92 -3.82 9.10 24.97
C GLY A 92 -3.63 10.13 23.87
N ALA A 93 -2.41 10.67 23.85
CA ALA A 93 -1.76 11.45 22.80
C ALA A 93 -2.05 12.96 22.76
N ASP A 94 -0.94 13.69 22.76
CA ASP A 94 -0.84 15.14 22.58
C ASP A 94 -1.16 15.50 21.11
N PRO A 95 -2.14 16.39 20.84
CA PRO A 95 -2.46 16.87 19.50
C PRO A 95 -1.26 17.47 18.75
N SER A 96 -0.22 17.91 19.47
CA SER A 96 1.01 18.45 18.89
C SER A 96 1.69 17.47 17.93
N VAL A 97 1.62 16.15 18.19
CA VAL A 97 2.25 15.13 17.33
C VAL A 97 1.58 15.06 15.95
N LEU A 98 0.29 15.35 15.88
CA LEU A 98 -0.45 15.41 14.61
C LEU A 98 -0.01 16.63 13.77
N VAL A 99 0.34 17.73 14.43
CA VAL A 99 0.79 18.97 13.79
C VAL A 99 2.25 18.87 13.37
N ASP A 100 3.13 18.61 14.33
CA ASP A 100 4.55 18.44 14.12
C ASP A 100 5.10 17.33 15.05
N PRO A 101 5.35 16.12 14.50
CA PRO A 101 5.94 15.03 15.27
C PRO A 101 7.44 15.22 15.58
N GLY A 102 8.08 16.28 15.04
CA GLY A 102 9.52 16.53 15.24
C GLY A 102 10.44 15.52 14.53
N ILE A 103 9.90 14.75 13.58
CA ILE A 103 10.62 13.71 12.84
C ILE A 103 11.08 14.28 11.49
N LYS A 104 12.38 14.23 11.20
CA LYS A 104 12.96 14.73 9.94
C LYS A 104 12.57 13.91 8.72
N ASP A 105 12.45 12.60 8.88
CA ASP A 105 12.08 11.68 7.81
C ASP A 105 10.58 11.82 7.50
N PRO A 106 10.19 12.21 6.27
CA PRO A 106 8.79 12.51 5.96
C PRO A 106 7.85 11.32 6.14
N GLU A 107 8.27 10.12 5.70
CA GLU A 107 7.42 8.92 5.79
C GLU A 107 7.18 8.51 7.24
N ARG A 108 8.22 8.55 8.08
CA ARG A 108 8.09 8.30 9.52
C ARG A 108 7.30 9.39 10.23
N ALA A 109 7.40 10.64 9.78
CA ALA A 109 6.58 11.74 10.32
C ALA A 109 5.10 11.50 10.04
N ASP A 110 4.74 11.14 8.81
CA ASP A 110 3.35 10.85 8.43
C ASP A 110 2.79 9.62 9.14
N ALA A 111 3.60 8.57 9.29
CA ALA A 111 3.22 7.41 10.10
C ALA A 111 2.96 7.79 11.57
N ALA A 112 3.80 8.66 12.16
CA ALA A 112 3.60 9.17 13.51
C ALA A 112 2.32 10.02 13.65
N ARG A 113 1.98 10.82 12.62
CA ARG A 113 0.73 11.60 12.58
C ARG A 113 -0.50 10.70 12.57
N ILE A 114 -0.53 9.68 11.70
CA ILE A 114 -1.66 8.74 11.64
C ILE A 114 -1.75 7.94 12.94
N GLN A 115 -0.61 7.53 13.51
CA GLN A 115 -0.61 6.84 14.80
C GLN A 115 -1.13 7.75 15.93
N ALA A 116 -0.74 9.02 15.95
CA ALA A 116 -1.24 10.00 16.90
C ALA A 116 -2.76 10.16 16.75
N LEU A 117 -3.26 10.26 15.51
CA LEU A 117 -4.69 10.31 15.22
C LEU A 117 -5.44 9.10 15.77
N CYS A 118 -4.97 7.88 15.50
CA CYS A 118 -5.61 6.66 16.02
C CYS A 118 -5.59 6.62 17.56
N ARG A 119 -4.51 7.09 18.19
CA ARG A 119 -4.42 7.17 19.66
C ARG A 119 -5.37 8.20 20.26
N LEU A 120 -5.40 9.41 19.70
CA LEU A 120 -6.28 10.52 20.09
C LEU A 120 -7.75 10.10 20.06
N THR A 121 -8.13 9.32 19.04
CA THR A 121 -9.51 8.89 18.79
C THR A 121 -9.84 7.52 19.40
N GLY A 122 -8.87 6.85 20.02
CA GLY A 122 -9.04 5.51 20.60
C GLY A 122 -9.25 4.39 19.56
N LEU A 123 -9.06 4.67 18.27
CA LEU A 123 -9.22 3.70 17.19
C LEU A 123 -8.15 2.62 17.23
N ARG A 124 -8.56 1.38 16.96
CA ARG A 124 -7.67 0.22 16.87
C ARG A 124 -7.94 -0.57 15.59
N ALA A 125 -6.87 -1.06 14.97
CA ALA A 125 -7.01 -1.96 13.83
C ALA A 125 -7.45 -3.35 14.31
N THR A 126 -8.33 -3.97 13.54
CA THR A 126 -8.68 -5.39 13.65
C THR A 126 -8.21 -6.13 12.40
N SER A 127 -8.01 -7.44 12.48
CA SER A 127 -7.62 -8.24 11.31
C SER A 127 -8.66 -8.13 10.18
N THR A 128 -9.94 -8.06 10.54
CA THR A 128 -11.05 -7.92 9.58
C THR A 128 -10.97 -6.64 8.75
N LEU A 129 -10.34 -5.58 9.28
CA LEU A 129 -10.15 -4.31 8.57
C LEU A 129 -9.44 -4.50 7.23
N PHE A 130 -8.46 -5.40 7.17
CA PHE A 130 -7.62 -5.60 5.99
C PHE A 130 -8.01 -6.82 5.15
N ALA A 131 -9.03 -7.57 5.56
CA ALA A 131 -9.37 -8.87 4.97
C ALA A 131 -9.72 -8.78 3.48
N ALA A 132 -10.55 -7.82 3.09
CA ALA A 132 -10.98 -7.66 1.70
C ALA A 132 -9.80 -7.29 0.77
N ALA A 133 -8.94 -6.36 1.20
CA ALA A 133 -7.76 -5.94 0.46
C ALA A 133 -6.71 -7.08 0.36
N ALA A 134 -6.48 -7.79 1.46
CA ALA A 134 -5.57 -8.94 1.50
C ALA A 134 -6.05 -10.07 0.57
N ALA A 135 -7.35 -10.41 0.61
CA ALA A 135 -7.94 -11.43 -0.26
C ALA A 135 -7.83 -11.05 -1.75
N SER A 136 -8.05 -9.78 -2.08
CA SER A 136 -7.91 -9.26 -3.45
C SER A 136 -6.47 -9.33 -3.97
N CYS A 137 -5.50 -9.22 -3.07
CA CYS A 137 -4.08 -9.45 -3.35
C CYS A 137 -3.67 -10.94 -3.26
N GLY A 138 -4.60 -11.82 -2.89
CA GLY A 138 -4.38 -13.23 -2.61
C GLY A 138 -3.45 -13.52 -1.42
N LEU A 139 -3.22 -12.56 -0.54
CA LEU A 139 -2.34 -12.71 0.62
C LEU A 139 -2.99 -13.61 1.67
N ASP A 140 -2.17 -14.46 2.28
CA ASP A 140 -2.54 -15.15 3.52
C ASP A 140 -2.46 -14.14 4.67
N LEU A 141 -3.62 -13.68 5.12
CA LEU A 141 -3.70 -12.62 6.11
C LEU A 141 -3.11 -13.04 7.46
N ASP A 142 -3.39 -14.26 7.93
CA ASP A 142 -2.91 -14.75 9.22
C ASP A 142 -1.39 -14.80 9.24
N ARG A 143 -0.79 -15.35 8.17
CA ARG A 143 0.66 -15.35 8.00
C ARG A 143 1.24 -13.94 7.85
N ALA A 144 0.53 -13.05 7.16
CA ALA A 144 1.00 -11.69 6.95
C ALA A 144 0.90 -10.81 8.20
N LEU A 145 -0.01 -11.11 9.13
CA LEU A 145 -0.17 -10.38 10.39
C LEU A 145 0.69 -10.94 11.53
N ASP A 146 1.31 -12.11 11.34
CA ASP A 146 2.13 -12.75 12.38
C ASP A 146 3.24 -11.81 12.91
N GLY A 147 3.32 -11.71 14.24
CA GLY A 147 4.27 -10.84 14.95
C GLY A 147 4.03 -9.34 14.87
N LEU A 148 2.94 -8.87 14.24
CA LEU A 148 2.64 -7.43 14.13
C LEU A 148 1.87 -6.88 15.33
N ASN A 149 2.16 -5.62 15.65
CA ASN A 149 1.39 -4.86 16.62
C ASN A 149 0.14 -4.24 15.96
N MET A 150 -1.03 -4.81 16.22
CA MET A 150 -2.31 -4.31 15.69
C MET A 150 -2.73 -2.94 16.26
N ALA A 151 -2.05 -2.42 17.28
CA ALA A 151 -2.23 -1.04 17.74
C ALA A 151 -1.60 0.00 16.77
N ASP A 152 -0.86 -0.45 15.76
CA ASP A 152 -0.27 0.39 14.72
C ASP A 152 -0.84 0.04 13.33
N PRO A 153 -2.03 0.58 12.96
CA PRO A 153 -2.66 0.31 11.66
C PRO A 153 -1.76 0.65 10.48
N VAL A 154 -0.90 1.65 10.61
CA VAL A 154 0.00 2.11 9.55
C VAL A 154 1.10 1.10 9.30
N ALA A 155 1.74 0.61 10.37
CA ALA A 155 2.75 -0.42 10.25
C ALA A 155 2.19 -1.70 9.62
N VAL A 156 0.95 -2.07 10.01
CA VAL A 156 0.23 -3.22 9.44
C VAL A 156 -0.04 -3.02 7.95
N ALA A 157 -0.71 -1.93 7.56
CA ALA A 157 -1.00 -1.63 6.15
C ALA A 157 0.27 -1.50 5.32
N GLY A 158 1.32 -0.87 5.86
CA GLY A 158 2.62 -0.74 5.20
C GLY A 158 3.29 -2.08 4.93
N LYS A 159 3.23 -3.03 5.87
CA LYS A 159 3.72 -4.39 5.63
C LYS A 159 2.88 -5.12 4.59
N LEU A 160 1.55 -5.10 4.72
CA LEU A 160 0.65 -5.76 3.77
C LEU A 160 0.83 -5.22 2.34
N ARG A 161 1.02 -3.91 2.20
CA ARG A 161 1.36 -3.27 0.92
C ARG A 161 2.69 -3.77 0.36
N ARG A 162 3.73 -3.86 1.18
CA ARG A 162 5.03 -4.41 0.76
C ARG A 162 4.92 -5.87 0.32
N ASP A 163 4.17 -6.68 1.05
CA ASP A 163 3.94 -8.09 0.72
C ASP A 163 3.16 -8.22 -0.61
N ALA A 164 2.14 -7.38 -0.83
CA ALA A 164 1.41 -7.30 -2.10
C ALA A 164 2.30 -6.82 -3.27
N GLN A 165 3.15 -5.82 -3.05
CA GLN A 165 4.11 -5.34 -4.05
C GLN A 165 5.16 -6.39 -4.40
N ALA A 166 5.66 -7.14 -3.41
CA ALA A 166 6.58 -8.25 -3.64
C ALA A 166 5.93 -9.31 -4.53
N ARG A 167 4.69 -9.69 -4.22
CA ARG A 167 3.92 -10.62 -5.06
C ARG A 167 3.71 -10.11 -6.49
N ALA A 168 3.37 -8.84 -6.66
CA ALA A 168 3.19 -8.26 -7.99
C ALA A 168 4.50 -8.34 -8.81
N ARG A 169 5.64 -8.00 -8.18
CA ARG A 169 6.98 -8.12 -8.78
C ARG A 169 7.33 -9.57 -9.15
N ASP A 170 6.94 -10.54 -8.34
CA ASP A 170 7.14 -11.96 -8.64
C ASP A 170 6.33 -12.39 -9.87
N LEU A 171 5.06 -11.96 -9.96
CA LEU A 171 4.20 -12.23 -11.12
C LEU A 171 4.73 -11.56 -12.40
N GLU A 172 5.23 -10.33 -12.29
CA GLU A 172 5.90 -9.64 -13.41
C GLU A 172 7.15 -10.37 -13.85
N SER A 173 8.01 -10.74 -12.90
CA SER A 173 9.23 -11.49 -13.20
C SER A 173 8.91 -12.83 -13.88
N GLN A 174 7.85 -13.51 -13.47
CA GLN A 174 7.37 -14.73 -14.12
C GLN A 174 6.83 -14.43 -15.53
N SER A 175 6.01 -13.38 -15.68
CA SER A 175 5.46 -12.95 -16.96
C SER A 175 6.57 -12.64 -17.97
N GLU A 176 7.60 -11.90 -17.57
CA GLU A 176 8.76 -11.55 -18.41
C GLU A 176 9.56 -12.78 -18.81
N ARG A 177 9.86 -13.69 -17.88
CA ARG A 177 10.59 -14.94 -18.20
C ARG A 177 9.82 -15.79 -19.21
N VAL A 178 8.53 -15.98 -18.99
CA VAL A 178 7.67 -16.77 -19.89
C VAL A 178 7.57 -16.09 -21.25
N ARG A 179 7.42 -14.76 -21.30
CA ARG A 179 7.37 -13.98 -22.53
C ARG A 179 8.66 -14.07 -23.34
N ALA A 180 9.81 -13.92 -22.67
CA ALA A 180 11.11 -14.00 -23.32
C ALA A 180 11.35 -15.40 -23.91
N GLY A 181 11.01 -16.46 -23.17
CA GLY A 181 11.06 -17.84 -23.68
C GLY A 181 10.15 -18.05 -24.90
N ALA A 182 8.92 -17.54 -24.85
CA ALA A 182 7.98 -17.63 -25.96
C ALA A 182 8.45 -16.88 -27.21
N LEU A 183 8.99 -15.66 -27.06
CA LEU A 183 9.52 -14.89 -28.18
C LEU A 183 10.73 -15.59 -28.81
N ALA A 184 11.65 -16.11 -28.00
CA ALA A 184 12.79 -16.87 -28.52
C ALA A 184 12.35 -18.16 -29.25
N GLY A 185 11.34 -18.85 -28.73
CA GLY A 185 10.75 -20.03 -29.37
C GLY A 185 10.08 -19.70 -30.71
N LYS A 186 9.40 -18.54 -30.78
CA LYS A 186 8.78 -18.02 -31.99
C LYS A 186 9.83 -17.63 -33.04
N GLU A 187 10.85 -16.86 -32.66
CA GLU A 187 11.96 -16.47 -33.56
C GLU A 187 12.70 -17.70 -34.11
N ALA A 188 12.94 -18.71 -33.28
CA ALA A 188 13.56 -19.96 -33.71
C ALA A 188 12.69 -20.77 -34.68
N ALA A 189 11.36 -20.65 -34.60
CA ALA A 189 10.43 -21.27 -35.55
C ALA A 189 10.36 -20.48 -36.87
N GLU A 190 10.34 -19.15 -36.80
CA GLU A 190 10.30 -18.26 -37.98
C GLU A 190 11.60 -18.29 -38.80
N ALA A 191 12.74 -18.66 -38.20
CA ALA A 191 14.01 -18.87 -38.89
C ALA A 191 14.07 -20.13 -39.77
N SER A 192 13.02 -20.96 -39.79
CA SER A 192 12.88 -22.09 -40.72
C SER A 192 12.20 -21.62 -42.02
N GLU A 193 12.78 -21.94 -43.19
CA GLU A 193 12.44 -21.31 -44.48
C GLU A 193 10.92 -21.27 -44.80
N PRO A 194 10.37 -20.10 -45.17
CA PRO A 194 8.98 -19.95 -45.61
C PRO A 194 8.72 -20.59 -46.99
N LEU A 195 7.49 -21.08 -47.20
CA LEU A 195 6.93 -21.32 -48.54
C LEU A 195 6.47 -19.98 -49.16
N ASP A 196 6.82 -19.77 -50.43
CA ASP A 196 6.57 -18.54 -51.23
C ASP A 196 5.06 -18.31 -51.50
N PRO A 197 4.46 -17.19 -51.04
CA PRO A 197 3.06 -16.86 -51.27
C PRO A 197 2.89 -15.54 -52.05
N LYS A 198 2.32 -15.60 -53.25
CA LYS A 198 1.88 -14.40 -53.98
C LYS A 198 0.46 -13.99 -53.58
N ASP A 199 0.41 -12.79 -53.02
CA ASP A 199 -0.61 -11.73 -53.16
C ASP A 199 -1.94 -11.87 -52.39
N ALA A 200 -1.89 -11.30 -51.18
CA ALA A 200 -3.00 -10.84 -50.35
C ALA A 200 -3.67 -9.58 -50.90
N THR A 201 -4.97 -9.42 -50.65
CA THR A 201 -5.66 -8.14 -50.37
C THR A 201 -7.04 -8.44 -49.80
N ASP A 202 -7.60 -7.82 -48.77
CA ASP A 202 -7.09 -7.05 -47.63
C ASP A 202 -8.28 -6.89 -46.64
N ALA A 203 -7.97 -6.90 -45.35
CA ALA A 203 -8.65 -6.19 -44.26
C ALA A 203 -10.11 -6.50 -43.83
N GLU A 204 -10.99 -7.13 -44.62
CA GLU A 204 -12.31 -7.58 -44.10
C GLU A 204 -12.28 -9.03 -43.54
N ALA A 205 -11.19 -9.75 -43.86
CA ALA A 205 -10.89 -11.10 -43.38
C ALA A 205 -10.52 -11.17 -41.89
N GLU A 206 -10.16 -10.07 -41.22
CA GLU A 206 -9.63 -10.10 -39.84
C GLU A 206 -10.68 -10.41 -38.76
N ARG A 207 -11.98 -10.15 -38.99
CA ARG A 207 -13.05 -10.57 -38.04
C ARG A 207 -13.52 -12.00 -38.27
N ALA A 208 -13.39 -12.51 -39.49
CA ALA A 208 -13.49 -13.93 -39.80
C ALA A 208 -12.23 -14.70 -39.36
N ALA A 209 -11.08 -14.03 -39.28
CA ALA A 209 -9.80 -14.61 -38.88
C ALA A 209 -9.84 -15.16 -37.45
N LEU A 210 -10.50 -14.52 -36.49
CA LEU A 210 -10.50 -15.04 -35.11
C LEU A 210 -11.33 -16.33 -34.94
N ALA A 211 -12.42 -16.49 -35.69
CA ALA A 211 -13.20 -17.74 -35.74
C ALA A 211 -12.55 -18.79 -36.67
N SER A 212 -11.86 -18.31 -37.72
CA SER A 212 -11.02 -19.10 -38.60
C SER A 212 -9.73 -19.54 -37.93
N ASP A 213 -9.22 -18.88 -36.89
CA ASP A 213 -7.98 -19.24 -36.19
C ASP A 213 -8.21 -20.46 -35.29
N VAL A 214 -9.39 -20.54 -34.67
CA VAL A 214 -9.80 -21.71 -33.88
C VAL A 214 -10.12 -22.91 -34.80
N ALA A 215 -10.73 -22.65 -35.97
CA ALA A 215 -10.96 -23.68 -36.98
C ALA A 215 -9.67 -24.08 -37.72
N ALA A 216 -8.75 -23.14 -37.96
CA ALA A 216 -7.45 -23.36 -38.56
C ALA A 216 -6.56 -24.15 -37.62
N LEU A 217 -6.55 -23.90 -36.30
CA LEU A 217 -5.82 -24.77 -35.36
C LEU A 217 -6.38 -26.21 -35.35
N ALA A 218 -7.67 -26.39 -35.58
CA ALA A 218 -8.28 -27.72 -35.74
C ALA A 218 -7.92 -28.37 -37.10
N GLU A 219 -7.89 -27.59 -38.18
CA GLU A 219 -7.49 -28.06 -39.52
C GLU A 219 -5.97 -28.28 -39.65
N ASP A 220 -5.15 -27.48 -38.98
CA ASP A 220 -3.69 -27.57 -38.93
C ASP A 220 -3.27 -28.75 -38.07
N ARG A 221 -4.02 -29.07 -37.01
CA ARG A 221 -3.93 -30.38 -36.34
C ARG A 221 -4.24 -31.53 -37.30
N THR A 222 -5.27 -31.43 -38.15
CA THR A 222 -5.52 -32.46 -39.17
C THR A 222 -4.47 -32.48 -40.29
N CYS A 223 -3.85 -31.36 -40.60
CA CYS A 223 -2.76 -31.22 -41.57
C CYS A 223 -1.46 -31.84 -41.01
N HIS A 224 -1.16 -31.59 -39.74
CA HIS A 224 -0.08 -32.21 -38.99
C HIS A 224 -0.30 -33.71 -38.80
N GLU A 225 -1.52 -34.15 -38.52
CA GLU A 225 -1.88 -35.58 -38.47
C GLU A 225 -1.76 -36.24 -39.86
N ARG A 226 -2.07 -35.50 -40.94
CA ARG A 226 -1.84 -35.96 -42.33
C ARG A 226 -0.36 -36.00 -42.68
N ALA A 227 0.41 -35.00 -42.28
CA ALA A 227 1.86 -34.95 -42.47
C ALA A 227 2.57 -36.04 -41.67
N GLU A 228 2.16 -36.32 -40.43
CA GLU A 228 2.65 -37.45 -39.64
C GLU A 228 2.29 -38.79 -40.29
N ARG A 229 1.08 -38.92 -40.86
CA ARG A 229 0.69 -40.13 -41.61
C ARG A 229 1.49 -40.30 -42.90
N GLU A 230 1.74 -39.23 -43.64
CA GLU A 230 2.58 -39.29 -44.84
C GLU A 230 4.05 -39.53 -44.49
N LEU A 231 4.56 -38.98 -43.38
CA LEU A 231 5.90 -39.25 -42.89
C LEU A 231 6.05 -40.69 -42.39
N ALA A 232 5.01 -41.26 -41.78
CA ALA A 232 4.94 -42.67 -41.42
C ALA A 232 4.89 -43.57 -42.67
N LYS A 233 4.14 -43.19 -43.71
CA LYS A 233 4.14 -43.90 -45.00
C LYS A 233 5.50 -43.83 -45.69
N LEU A 234 6.10 -42.65 -45.79
CA LEU A 234 7.42 -42.48 -46.40
C LEU A 234 8.53 -43.17 -45.59
N ALA A 235 8.42 -43.20 -44.27
CA ALA A 235 9.31 -43.98 -43.41
C ALA A 235 9.14 -45.49 -43.65
N ALA A 236 7.89 -45.98 -43.73
CA ALA A 236 7.60 -47.38 -44.06
C ALA A 236 8.03 -47.74 -45.50
N GLU A 237 7.91 -46.82 -46.46
CA GLU A 237 8.38 -47.00 -47.83
C GLU A 237 9.91 -46.95 -47.92
N SER A 238 10.56 -46.07 -47.16
CA SER A 238 12.02 -46.02 -47.03
C SER A 238 12.56 -47.29 -46.37
N GLU A 239 11.89 -47.79 -45.33
CA GLU A 239 12.21 -49.05 -44.66
C GLU A 239 11.97 -50.26 -45.56
N ALA A 240 10.86 -50.31 -46.29
CA ALA A 240 10.59 -51.35 -47.29
C ALA A 240 11.56 -51.29 -48.49
N LEU A 241 12.03 -50.09 -48.87
CA LEU A 241 13.07 -49.93 -49.89
C LEU A 241 14.45 -50.33 -49.36
N ARG A 242 14.75 -50.10 -48.07
CA ARG A 242 15.96 -50.58 -47.38
C ARG A 242 15.96 -52.11 -47.27
N GLU A 243 14.83 -52.71 -46.90
CA GLU A 243 14.68 -54.17 -46.84
C GLU A 243 14.81 -54.80 -48.25
N ARG A 244 14.29 -54.14 -49.28
CA ARG A 244 14.53 -54.51 -50.69
C ARG A 244 15.99 -54.32 -51.13
N LEU A 245 16.71 -53.35 -50.57
CA LEU A 245 18.14 -53.15 -50.79
C LEU A 245 18.95 -54.25 -50.12
N ASP A 246 18.62 -54.63 -48.89
CA ASP A 246 19.24 -55.74 -48.16
C ASP A 246 19.00 -57.08 -48.88
N ASP A 247 17.81 -57.30 -49.43
CA ASP A 247 17.47 -58.46 -50.25
C ASP A 247 18.24 -58.45 -51.60
N VAL A 248 18.48 -57.27 -52.18
CA VAL A 248 19.33 -57.10 -53.37
C VAL A 248 20.82 -57.28 -53.06
N GLU A 249 21.33 -56.80 -51.92
CA GLU A 249 22.71 -57.04 -51.48
C GLU A 249 22.95 -58.51 -51.13
N PHE A 250 21.97 -59.18 -50.52
CA PHE A 250 21.99 -60.62 -50.28
C PHE A 250 22.01 -61.41 -51.59
N LYS A 251 21.17 -61.05 -52.57
CA LYS A 251 21.15 -61.64 -53.92
C LYS A 251 22.43 -61.31 -54.72
N GLN A 252 23.01 -60.12 -54.54
CA GLN A 252 24.30 -59.75 -55.14
C GLN A 252 25.48 -60.53 -54.55
N ARG A 253 25.49 -60.81 -53.24
CA ARG A 253 26.48 -61.72 -52.63
C ARG A 253 26.38 -63.14 -53.19
N GLN A 254 25.18 -63.62 -53.52
CA GLN A 254 25.01 -64.90 -54.20
C GLN A 254 25.46 -64.86 -55.68
N ILE A 255 25.26 -63.74 -56.39
CA ILE A 255 25.70 -63.55 -57.78
C ILE A 255 27.22 -63.30 -57.89
N ALA A 256 27.86 -62.71 -56.87
CA ALA A 256 29.31 -62.45 -56.86
C ALA A 256 30.17 -63.72 -56.92
N ASN A 257 29.63 -64.88 -56.51
CA ASN A 257 30.29 -66.18 -56.62
C ASN A 257 30.13 -66.83 -58.01
N ALA A 258 29.45 -66.18 -58.97
CA ALA A 258 29.33 -66.61 -60.37
C ALA A 258 29.47 -65.40 -61.32
N ARG A 259 30.67 -65.16 -61.89
CA ARG A 259 30.90 -64.13 -62.93
C ARG A 259 31.25 -64.80 -64.27
N PRO A 260 30.99 -64.18 -65.46
CA PRO A 260 30.88 -62.73 -65.72
C PRO A 260 29.72 -62.28 -66.66
N THR A 261 29.67 -60.97 -66.92
CA THR A 261 28.77 -60.16 -67.79
C THR A 261 27.35 -59.91 -67.30
N TRP A 262 27.24 -59.15 -66.22
CA TRP A 262 26.05 -58.41 -65.81
C TRP A 262 26.36 -56.91 -65.93
N GLY A 263 25.49 -56.19 -66.64
CA GLY A 263 25.85 -54.98 -67.40
C GLY A 263 25.63 -53.65 -66.68
N GLU A 264 26.34 -52.63 -67.17
CA GLU A 264 26.30 -51.21 -66.79
C GLU A 264 24.88 -50.68 -66.48
N LYS A 265 23.85 -51.20 -67.14
CA LYS A 265 22.44 -50.84 -66.91
C LYS A 265 21.93 -51.12 -65.48
N GLN A 266 22.39 -52.19 -64.83
CA GLN A 266 21.96 -52.54 -63.47
C GLN A 266 22.69 -51.71 -62.41
N GLU A 267 23.97 -51.40 -62.66
CA GLU A 267 24.76 -50.50 -61.82
C GLU A 267 24.24 -49.06 -61.91
N GLN A 268 23.87 -48.60 -63.11
CA GLN A 268 23.14 -47.35 -63.33
C GLN A 268 21.78 -47.33 -62.60
N ALA A 269 21.01 -48.42 -62.66
CA ALA A 269 19.72 -48.51 -61.97
C ALA A 269 19.87 -48.47 -60.43
N LEU A 270 20.94 -49.04 -59.87
CA LEU A 270 21.25 -48.96 -58.44
C LEU A 270 21.74 -47.57 -58.02
N ALA A 271 22.57 -46.93 -58.85
CA ALA A 271 23.00 -45.54 -58.62
C ALA A 271 21.80 -44.58 -58.60
N GLN A 272 20.89 -44.69 -59.58
CA GLN A 272 19.66 -43.88 -59.64
C GLN A 272 18.74 -44.11 -58.42
N ARG A 273 18.63 -45.37 -57.94
CA ARG A 273 17.84 -45.66 -56.74
C ARG A 273 18.46 -45.09 -55.47
N ARG A 274 19.80 -45.15 -55.32
CA ARG A 274 20.52 -44.54 -54.19
C ARG A 274 20.34 -43.02 -54.17
N GLU A 275 20.42 -42.38 -55.32
CA GLU A 275 20.17 -40.95 -55.47
C GLU A 275 18.73 -40.58 -55.11
N ALA A 276 17.74 -41.36 -55.57
CA ALA A 276 16.34 -41.16 -55.21
C ALA A 276 16.08 -41.32 -53.71
N ILE A 277 16.70 -42.31 -53.06
CA ILE A 277 16.61 -42.51 -51.59
C ILE A 277 17.26 -41.34 -50.86
N GLY A 278 18.43 -40.87 -51.29
CA GLY A 278 19.08 -39.69 -50.71
C GLY A 278 18.20 -38.44 -50.80
N ALA A 279 17.56 -38.21 -51.94
CA ALA A 279 16.63 -37.09 -52.12
C ALA A 279 15.36 -37.19 -51.25
N LEU A 280 14.86 -38.41 -51.01
CA LEU A 280 13.74 -38.67 -50.11
C LEU A 280 14.13 -38.46 -48.64
N ASP A 281 15.30 -38.94 -48.23
CA ASP A 281 15.80 -38.76 -46.85
C ASP A 281 15.98 -37.26 -46.53
N GLU A 282 16.46 -36.44 -47.46
CA GLU A 282 16.54 -34.98 -47.28
C GLU A 282 15.16 -34.31 -47.16
N LYS A 283 14.16 -34.76 -47.93
CA LYS A 283 12.78 -34.27 -47.77
C LYS A 283 12.18 -34.65 -46.42
N VAL A 284 12.40 -35.87 -45.96
CA VAL A 284 11.93 -36.33 -44.63
C VAL A 284 12.58 -35.52 -43.52
N LYS A 285 13.88 -35.20 -43.61
CA LYS A 285 14.56 -34.33 -42.64
C LYS A 285 14.01 -32.90 -42.65
N ALA A 286 13.75 -32.33 -43.83
CA ALA A 286 13.15 -31.00 -43.94
C ALA A 286 11.76 -30.97 -43.29
N GLU A 287 10.94 -31.99 -43.53
CA GLU A 287 9.58 -32.05 -42.98
C GLU A 287 9.56 -32.26 -41.46
N ARG A 288 10.49 -33.05 -40.91
CA ARG A 288 10.65 -33.18 -39.44
C ARG A 288 10.99 -31.84 -38.80
N THR A 289 11.90 -31.08 -39.41
CA THR A 289 12.28 -29.74 -38.93
C THR A 289 11.09 -28.79 -38.89
N ARG A 290 10.20 -28.85 -39.91
CA ARG A 290 8.96 -28.05 -39.96
C ARG A 290 7.96 -28.42 -38.87
N ILE A 291 7.73 -29.72 -38.67
CA ILE A 291 6.86 -30.24 -37.61
C ILE A 291 7.34 -29.74 -36.23
N GLU A 292 8.66 -29.79 -35.99
CA GLU A 292 9.24 -29.28 -34.74
C GLU A 292 9.10 -27.76 -34.60
N ALA A 293 9.30 -27.00 -35.68
CA ALA A 293 9.09 -25.55 -35.68
C ALA A 293 7.63 -25.19 -35.38
N PHE A 294 6.68 -25.93 -35.95
CA PHE A 294 5.25 -25.74 -35.70
C PHE A 294 4.88 -25.99 -34.24
N ARG A 295 5.34 -27.10 -33.65
CA ARG A 295 5.14 -27.40 -32.23
C ARG A 295 5.70 -26.31 -31.32
N ARG A 296 6.91 -25.80 -31.63
CA ARG A 296 7.51 -24.67 -30.89
C ARG A 296 6.67 -23.40 -30.98
N LEU A 297 6.06 -23.13 -32.13
CA LEU A 297 5.19 -21.97 -32.33
C LEU A 297 3.88 -22.08 -31.54
N GLU A 298 3.26 -23.28 -31.49
CA GLU A 298 2.09 -23.52 -30.64
C GLU A 298 2.42 -23.37 -29.14
N GLU A 299 3.54 -23.94 -28.69
CA GLU A 299 4.02 -23.79 -27.32
C GLU A 299 4.30 -22.32 -26.98
N ALA A 300 4.94 -21.58 -27.89
CA ALA A 300 5.19 -20.15 -27.74
C ALA A 300 3.88 -19.34 -27.63
N LYS A 301 2.85 -19.65 -28.43
CA LYS A 301 1.53 -19.01 -28.33
C LYS A 301 0.88 -19.25 -26.97
N LEU A 302 0.91 -20.48 -26.46
CA LEU A 302 0.39 -20.82 -25.14
C LEU A 302 1.15 -20.10 -24.02
N GLN A 303 2.47 -20.04 -24.12
CA GLN A 303 3.31 -19.31 -23.17
C GLN A 303 3.04 -17.80 -23.20
N LEU A 304 2.86 -17.21 -24.38
CA LEU A 304 2.47 -15.80 -24.52
C LEU A 304 1.13 -15.51 -23.82
N ALA A 305 0.12 -16.36 -24.02
CA ALA A 305 -1.17 -16.22 -23.34
C ALA A 305 -1.03 -16.33 -21.80
N ALA A 306 -0.21 -17.28 -21.32
CA ALA A 306 0.08 -17.43 -19.89
C ALA A 306 0.82 -16.19 -19.33
N SER A 307 1.77 -15.64 -20.08
CA SER A 307 2.48 -14.41 -19.71
C SER A 307 1.55 -13.21 -19.60
N THR A 308 0.60 -13.05 -20.53
CA THR A 308 -0.42 -12.00 -20.46
C THR A 308 -1.27 -12.13 -19.21
N LYS A 309 -1.70 -13.35 -18.86
CA LYS A 309 -2.49 -13.60 -17.64
C LYS A 309 -1.72 -13.19 -16.38
N LEU A 310 -0.44 -13.58 -16.28
CA LEU A 310 0.44 -13.20 -15.17
C LEU A 310 0.61 -11.67 -15.08
N ALA A 311 0.75 -10.97 -16.20
CA ALA A 311 0.84 -9.51 -16.23
C ALA A 311 -0.47 -8.85 -15.78
N THR A 312 -1.62 -9.37 -16.19
CA THR A 312 -2.94 -8.91 -15.72
C THR A 312 -3.10 -9.15 -14.22
N ASP A 313 -2.68 -10.30 -13.72
CA ASP A 313 -2.72 -10.61 -12.29
C ASP A 313 -1.80 -9.67 -11.48
N ALA A 314 -0.60 -9.38 -11.97
CA ALA A 314 0.30 -8.42 -11.32
C ALA A 314 -0.32 -7.02 -11.23
N LYS A 315 -0.93 -6.54 -12.32
CA LYS A 315 -1.67 -5.26 -12.33
C LYS A 315 -2.80 -5.27 -11.30
N ARG A 316 -3.62 -6.32 -11.29
CA ARG A 316 -4.73 -6.48 -10.34
C ARG A 316 -4.24 -6.43 -8.89
N VAL A 317 -3.12 -7.08 -8.56
CA VAL A 317 -2.53 -7.05 -7.21
C VAL A 317 -2.04 -5.64 -6.85
N ARG A 318 -1.42 -4.90 -7.78
CA ARG A 318 -0.99 -3.51 -7.54
C ARG A 318 -2.16 -2.59 -7.27
N ASP A 319 -3.21 -2.69 -8.07
CA ASP A 319 -4.42 -1.88 -7.91
C ASP A 319 -5.11 -2.21 -6.57
N ALA A 320 -5.22 -3.50 -6.23
CA ALA A 320 -5.78 -3.96 -4.95
C ALA A 320 -4.95 -3.52 -3.73
N ALA A 321 -3.63 -3.39 -3.86
CA ALA A 321 -2.76 -2.93 -2.78
C ALA A 321 -2.99 -1.45 -2.37
N GLN A 322 -3.68 -0.67 -3.21
CA GLN A 322 -4.15 0.67 -2.84
C GLN A 322 -5.27 0.59 -1.79
N GLY A 323 -6.05 -0.50 -1.77
CA GLY A 323 -7.14 -0.72 -0.83
C GLY A 323 -6.75 -0.77 0.64
N PHE A 324 -5.46 -0.99 0.98
CA PHE A 324 -5.01 -0.96 2.38
C PHE A 324 -5.10 0.43 3.02
N ASP A 325 -4.86 1.49 2.26
CA ASP A 325 -5.05 2.86 2.78
C ASP A 325 -6.54 3.22 2.84
N GLY A 326 -7.34 2.70 1.90
CA GLY A 326 -8.80 2.80 1.95
C GLY A 326 -9.37 2.20 3.24
N ALA A 327 -8.82 1.08 3.71
CA ALA A 327 -9.22 0.47 4.98
C ALA A 327 -8.89 1.37 6.18
N ILE A 328 -7.74 2.04 6.21
CA ILE A 328 -7.43 3.02 7.28
C ILE A 328 -8.34 4.24 7.17
N THR A 329 -8.63 4.69 5.94
CA THR A 329 -9.57 5.79 5.68
C THR A 329 -10.96 5.48 6.24
N GLU A 330 -11.46 4.27 6.02
CA GLU A 330 -12.72 3.79 6.59
C GLU A 330 -12.68 3.75 8.13
N LEU A 331 -11.56 3.30 8.70
CA LEU A 331 -11.36 3.26 10.16
C LEU A 331 -11.47 4.66 10.79
N ILE A 332 -10.90 5.69 10.15
CA ILE A 332 -10.86 7.05 10.70
C ILE A 332 -12.10 7.88 10.34
N GLY A 333 -12.86 7.51 9.30
CA GLY A 333 -13.91 8.34 8.70
C GLY A 333 -15.04 8.76 9.65
N GLY A 334 -15.28 8.02 10.73
CA GLY A 334 -16.31 8.36 11.73
C GLY A 334 -15.87 9.38 12.80
N VAL A 335 -14.58 9.71 12.87
CA VAL A 335 -14.01 10.55 13.95
C VAL A 335 -13.23 11.75 13.43
N VAL A 336 -12.86 11.77 12.15
CA VAL A 336 -12.19 12.90 11.50
C VAL A 336 -13.16 13.79 10.75
N PRO A 337 -12.84 15.07 10.54
CA PRO A 337 -13.60 15.95 9.65
C PRO A 337 -13.74 15.36 8.24
N GLU A 338 -14.87 15.65 7.60
CA GLU A 338 -15.14 15.24 6.23
C GLU A 338 -14.04 15.73 5.27
N GLY A 339 -13.66 14.89 4.31
CA GLY A 339 -12.61 15.19 3.33
C GLY A 339 -11.19 14.85 3.81
N MET A 340 -11.03 14.11 4.91
CA MET A 340 -9.76 13.48 5.29
C MET A 340 -9.67 12.04 4.81
N THR A 341 -8.59 11.70 4.11
CA THR A 341 -8.30 10.34 3.64
C THR A 341 -6.86 9.97 3.91
N ILE A 342 -6.54 8.68 3.83
CA ILE A 342 -5.16 8.18 3.84
C ILE A 342 -4.78 7.80 2.41
N GLU A 343 -3.66 8.31 1.92
CA GLU A 343 -3.09 7.93 0.63
C GLU A 343 -1.57 7.85 0.71
N GLY A 344 -0.99 6.75 0.25
CA GLY A 344 0.46 6.52 0.32
C GLY A 344 1.00 6.51 1.75
N GLY A 345 0.17 6.22 2.76
CA GLY A 345 0.55 6.34 4.17
C GLY A 345 0.62 7.80 4.69
N ARG A 346 -0.03 8.74 4.00
CA ARG A 346 -0.11 10.16 4.40
C ARG A 346 -1.56 10.56 4.64
N ILE A 347 -1.78 11.50 5.55
CA ILE A 347 -3.10 12.12 5.76
C ILE A 347 -3.29 13.19 4.69
N MET A 348 -4.31 13.00 3.86
CA MET A 348 -4.72 13.92 2.81
C MET A 348 -5.95 14.70 3.27
N VAL A 349 -5.99 16.00 2.98
CA VAL A 349 -7.06 16.91 3.41
C VAL A 349 -7.62 17.65 2.18
N ALA A 350 -8.92 17.54 1.93
CA ALA A 350 -9.61 18.17 0.82
C ALA A 350 -10.45 19.42 1.20
N TYR A 351 -10.40 19.86 2.46
CA TYR A 351 -11.27 20.89 3.03
C TYR A 351 -11.22 22.22 2.24
N GLY A 352 -12.30 22.54 1.52
CA GLY A 352 -12.44 23.78 0.74
C GLY A 352 -11.43 23.91 -0.42
N ARG A 353 -10.78 22.81 -0.84
CA ARG A 353 -9.69 22.82 -1.82
C ARG A 353 -10.08 22.04 -3.10
N PRO A 354 -9.56 22.45 -4.28
CA PRO A 354 -9.81 21.73 -5.53
C PRO A 354 -9.20 20.33 -5.56
N SER A 355 -8.12 20.12 -4.80
CA SER A 355 -7.39 18.85 -4.75
C SER A 355 -6.95 18.52 -3.31
N PRO A 356 -6.98 17.24 -2.90
CA PRO A 356 -6.46 16.80 -1.62
C PRO A 356 -4.99 17.22 -1.45
N THR A 357 -4.66 17.77 -0.29
CA THR A 357 -3.29 18.23 0.06
C THR A 357 -2.80 17.46 1.28
N PRO A 358 -1.53 17.00 1.35
CA PRO A 358 -0.99 16.38 2.54
C PRO A 358 -1.08 17.31 3.76
N ILE A 359 -1.47 16.79 4.92
CA ILE A 359 -1.59 17.59 6.16
C ILE A 359 -0.28 18.32 6.50
N ALA A 360 0.86 17.73 6.17
CA ALA A 360 2.18 18.31 6.40
C ALA A 360 2.45 19.59 5.59
N GLU A 361 1.76 19.77 4.46
CA GLU A 361 1.91 20.93 3.56
C GLU A 361 0.93 22.07 3.90
N LEU A 362 -0.03 21.84 4.80
CA LEU A 362 -0.93 22.88 5.30
C LEU A 362 -0.17 23.90 6.14
N SER A 363 -0.73 25.10 6.30
CA SER A 363 -0.18 26.09 7.22
C SER A 363 -0.24 25.60 8.68
N SER A 364 0.61 26.16 9.55
CA SER A 364 0.62 25.80 10.97
C SER A 364 -0.76 25.97 11.63
N GLY A 365 -1.44 27.08 11.33
CA GLY A 365 -2.78 27.37 11.83
C GLY A 365 -3.83 26.36 11.36
N GLU A 366 -3.80 25.97 10.08
CA GLU A 366 -4.72 24.94 9.55
C GLU A 366 -4.50 23.58 10.21
N ARG A 367 -3.24 23.16 10.40
CA ARG A 367 -2.92 21.91 11.09
C ARG A 367 -3.42 21.93 12.54
N TRP A 368 -3.22 23.04 13.25
CA TRP A 368 -3.72 23.20 14.62
C TRP A 368 -5.25 23.21 14.68
N ARG A 369 -5.92 23.88 13.74
CA ARG A 369 -7.38 23.88 13.66
C ARG A 369 -7.92 22.46 13.54
N ILE A 370 -7.35 21.67 12.64
CA ILE A 370 -7.69 20.26 12.43
C ILE A 370 -7.42 19.42 13.69
N ALA A 371 -6.22 19.54 14.26
CA ALA A 371 -5.82 18.74 15.40
C ALA A 371 -6.70 19.00 16.64
N LEU A 372 -7.06 20.26 16.87
CA LEU A 372 -7.95 20.65 17.96
C LEU A 372 -9.39 20.22 17.71
N ASP A 373 -9.88 20.28 16.49
CA ASP A 373 -11.22 19.81 16.16
C ASP A 373 -11.38 18.31 16.45
N ILE A 374 -10.38 17.52 16.03
CA ILE A 374 -10.30 16.08 16.30
C ILE A 374 -10.16 15.83 17.80
N ALA A 375 -9.28 16.56 18.50
CA ALA A 375 -9.09 16.38 19.93
C ALA A 375 -10.36 16.70 20.72
N ILE A 376 -11.07 17.78 20.40
CA ILE A 376 -12.34 18.16 21.02
C ILE A 376 -13.43 17.13 20.67
N GLY A 377 -13.47 16.63 19.43
CA GLY A 377 -14.44 15.61 19.02
C GLY A 377 -14.21 14.24 19.68
N ALA A 378 -12.96 13.88 19.92
CA ALA A 378 -12.57 12.68 20.64
C ALA A 378 -12.69 12.83 22.17
N ALA A 379 -12.70 14.07 22.67
CA ALA A 379 -12.91 14.36 24.07
C ALA A 379 -14.34 14.01 24.47
N GLY A 380 -14.50 13.19 25.50
CA GLY A 380 -15.82 12.97 26.11
C GLY A 380 -16.34 14.22 26.82
N GLU A 381 -17.64 14.25 27.10
CA GLU A 381 -18.26 15.33 27.88
C GLU A 381 -17.57 15.48 29.25
N GLY A 382 -17.33 16.73 29.66
CA GLY A 382 -16.63 17.07 30.91
C GLY A 382 -15.12 16.85 30.84
N ALA A 383 -14.54 16.67 29.66
CA ALA A 383 -13.11 16.51 29.50
C ALA A 383 -12.34 17.83 29.59
N LEU A 384 -11.10 17.74 30.10
CA LEU A 384 -10.16 18.87 30.16
C LEU A 384 -8.95 18.61 29.26
N LEU A 385 -8.76 19.47 28.26
CA LEU A 385 -7.65 19.46 27.31
C LEU A 385 -6.67 20.58 27.61
N VAL A 386 -5.39 20.26 27.79
CA VAL A 386 -4.32 21.26 27.89
C VAL A 386 -3.61 21.33 26.55
N VAL A 387 -3.51 22.53 25.98
CA VAL A 387 -2.94 22.76 24.66
C VAL A 387 -1.83 23.81 24.77
N SER A 388 -0.76 23.63 23.98
CA SER A 388 0.34 24.58 23.92
C SER A 388 -0.11 26.00 23.54
N GLN A 389 0.67 27.00 23.96
CA GLN A 389 0.46 28.41 23.60
C GLN A 389 0.54 28.61 22.08
N GLU A 390 1.50 27.94 21.42
CA GLU A 390 1.73 28.04 19.97
C GLU A 390 0.52 27.60 19.15
N ALA A 391 -0.21 26.59 19.64
CA ALA A 391 -1.43 26.12 19.01
C ALA A 391 -2.50 27.20 18.92
N TRP A 392 -2.67 27.98 19.99
CA TRP A 392 -3.69 29.00 20.08
C TRP A 392 -3.31 30.28 19.33
N GLU A 393 -2.05 30.71 19.48
CA GLU A 393 -1.54 31.90 18.81
C GLU A 393 -1.48 31.73 17.28
N GLY A 394 -1.33 30.50 16.78
CA GLY A 394 -1.35 30.20 15.35
C GLY A 394 -2.73 30.26 14.68
N LEU A 395 -3.82 30.39 15.44
CA LEU A 395 -5.19 30.43 14.92
C LEU A 395 -5.69 31.85 14.70
N ASP A 396 -6.40 32.08 13.60
CA ASP A 396 -7.12 33.34 13.36
C ASP A 396 -8.41 33.43 14.21
N PRO A 397 -8.99 34.64 14.35
CA PRO A 397 -10.16 34.85 15.20
C PRO A 397 -11.40 34.02 14.85
N ILE A 398 -11.61 33.68 13.57
CA ILE A 398 -12.78 32.90 13.14
C ILE A 398 -12.60 31.46 13.64
N ASN A 399 -11.43 30.87 13.39
CA ASN A 399 -11.11 29.54 13.87
C ASN A 399 -11.14 29.41 15.40
N ARG A 400 -10.71 30.45 16.14
CA ARG A 400 -10.81 30.50 17.60
C ARG A 400 -12.28 30.48 18.07
N ALA A 401 -13.14 31.26 17.43
CA ALA A 401 -14.57 31.32 17.75
C ALA A 401 -15.28 29.99 17.45
N ASP A 402 -14.97 29.37 16.31
CA ASP A 402 -15.53 28.07 15.92
C ASP A 402 -15.12 26.96 16.89
N LEU A 403 -13.83 26.89 17.26
CA LEU A 403 -13.34 25.92 18.24
C LEU A 403 -13.97 26.14 19.62
N ASN A 404 -14.17 27.39 20.04
CA ASN A 404 -14.83 27.70 21.30
C ASN A 404 -16.30 27.25 21.30
N THR A 405 -16.99 27.44 20.18
CA THR A 405 -18.36 26.95 19.99
C THR A 405 -18.40 25.42 20.07
N ALA A 406 -17.53 24.74 19.32
CA ALA A 406 -17.44 23.28 19.32
C ALA A 406 -17.08 22.69 20.70
N ALA A 407 -16.20 23.36 21.45
CA ALA A 407 -15.84 22.98 22.81
C ALA A 407 -17.04 23.10 23.77
N LYS A 408 -17.84 24.18 23.65
CA LYS A 408 -19.06 24.37 24.45
C LYS A 408 -20.14 23.35 24.12
N GLU A 409 -20.39 23.11 22.84
CA GLU A 409 -21.40 22.14 22.38
C GLU A 409 -21.13 20.72 22.87
N ARG A 410 -19.85 20.36 23.06
CA ARG A 410 -19.42 19.05 23.54
C ARG A 410 -19.14 19.00 25.04
N GLY A 411 -19.29 20.12 25.77
CA GLY A 411 -18.98 20.20 27.20
C GLY A 411 -17.50 19.94 27.52
N VAL A 412 -16.60 20.30 26.61
CA VAL A 412 -15.14 20.09 26.73
C VAL A 412 -14.49 21.40 27.11
N VAL A 413 -13.61 21.39 28.10
CA VAL A 413 -12.81 22.55 28.49
C VAL A 413 -11.44 22.45 27.83
N VAL A 414 -11.04 23.48 27.08
CA VAL A 414 -9.70 23.59 26.49
C VAL A 414 -8.94 24.70 27.20
N MET A 415 -7.80 24.39 27.79
CA MET A 415 -6.89 25.35 28.42
C MET A 415 -5.70 25.62 27.53
N THR A 416 -5.44 26.89 27.27
CA THR A 416 -4.29 27.35 26.50
C THR A 416 -3.77 28.69 27.03
N ALA A 417 -2.80 29.30 26.35
CA ALA A 417 -2.19 30.55 26.75
C ALA A 417 -2.03 31.51 25.57
N GLU A 418 -1.92 32.80 25.87
CA GLU A 418 -1.64 33.85 24.91
C GLU A 418 -0.78 34.95 25.55
N ALA A 419 0.18 35.50 24.81
CA ALA A 419 0.93 36.65 25.26
C ALA A 419 0.03 37.90 25.38
N ALA A 420 0.03 38.53 26.55
CA ALA A 420 -0.71 39.77 26.80
C ALA A 420 0.07 40.68 27.75
N ALA A 421 -0.36 41.93 27.89
CA ALA A 421 0.16 42.81 28.92
C ALA A 421 -0.30 42.37 30.32
N GLY A 422 0.52 42.68 31.32
CA GLY A 422 0.19 42.50 32.74
C GLY A 422 0.62 41.17 33.37
N ALA A 423 0.10 40.93 34.58
CA ALA A 423 0.26 39.68 35.32
C ALA A 423 -0.47 38.52 34.62
N VAL A 424 -0.08 37.29 34.97
CA VAL A 424 -0.78 36.09 34.48
C VAL A 424 -2.18 36.04 35.07
N ARG A 425 -3.18 35.81 34.22
CA ARG A 425 -4.59 35.67 34.58
C ARG A 425 -5.28 34.70 33.64
N ALA A 426 -6.37 34.08 34.07
CA ALA A 426 -7.18 33.20 33.23
C ALA A 426 -8.47 33.90 32.82
N GLU A 427 -8.82 33.80 31.53
CA GLU A 427 -10.05 34.35 30.97
C GLU A 427 -10.78 33.29 30.14
N ILE A 428 -12.12 33.29 30.18
CA ILE A 428 -12.93 32.43 29.30
C ILE A 428 -13.08 33.13 27.95
N GLU A 429 -12.71 32.47 26.87
CA GLU A 429 -12.78 33.02 25.53
C GLU A 429 -14.23 33.33 25.11
N GLY A 430 -14.48 34.56 24.67
CA GLY A 430 -15.82 35.04 24.30
C GLY A 430 -16.78 35.23 25.47
N GLY A 431 -16.30 35.13 26.73
CA GLY A 431 -17.05 35.56 27.91
C GLY A 431 -17.06 37.09 28.03
N ALA A 432 -18.15 37.65 28.54
CA ALA A 432 -18.12 39.03 29.03
C ALA A 432 -17.23 39.09 30.28
N LEU A 433 -16.32 40.06 30.31
CA LEU A 433 -15.41 40.34 31.42
C LEU A 433 -16.13 40.50 32.77
#